data_AF-J9E913-F1
#
_entry.id   AF-J9E913-F1
#
_cell.length_a   1.000
_cell.length_b   1.000
_cell.length_c   1.000
_cell.angle_alpha   90.00
_cell.angle_beta   90.00
_cell.angle_gamma   90.00
#
_symmetry.space_group_name_H-M   'P 1'
#
loop_
_entity.id
_entity.type
_entity.pdbx_description
1 polymer ?
#
loop_
_entity_poly.entity_id
_entity_poly.type
_entity_poly.pdbx_seq_one_letter_code
_entity_poly.pdbx_strand_id
1 'polypeptide(L)'
;MRAYNQTIRMLKKLVKKLGLKYPTMEDAKWTFWGSIFYSLTVYTTIGYGNIYPVTTLGRVLTLIYAFFGIPLTLLSLIALGGLFARFCKMLWLIVAKTLARSSRFVSKDLEKHIVRINSHFLL
;
A
#
# COMPACT_ATOMS: atom_id res chain seq x y z
N MET A 1 7.31 6.18 52.61
CA MET A 1 7.59 5.13 51.59
C MET A 1 6.63 3.93 51.62
N ARG A 2 6.26 3.36 52.80
CA ARG A 2 5.33 2.21 52.88
C ARG A 2 3.95 2.45 52.25
N ALA A 3 3.29 3.57 52.56
CA ALA A 3 1.98 3.91 52.01
C ALA A 3 1.99 3.99 50.48
N TYR A 4 3.02 4.59 49.89
CA TYR A 4 3.21 4.65 48.44
C TYR A 4 3.28 3.25 47.79
N ASN A 5 4.12 2.37 48.34
CA ASN A 5 4.27 1.00 47.83
C ASN A 5 2.97 0.18 47.99
N GLN A 6 2.16 0.50 49.00
CA GLN A 6 0.84 -0.11 49.18
C GLN A 6 -0.14 0.33 48.11
N THR A 7 -0.21 1.64 47.80
CA THR A 7 -1.08 2.18 46.74
C THR A 7 -0.74 1.60 45.36
N ILE A 8 0.55 1.55 44.98
CA ILE A 8 0.98 0.94 43.71
C ILE A 8 0.56 -0.54 43.62
N ARG A 9 0.63 -1.27 44.74
CA ARG A 9 0.23 -2.67 44.79
C ARG A 9 -1.29 -2.84 44.63
N MET A 10 -2.08 -1.96 45.25
CA MET A 10 -3.53 -1.93 45.10
C MET A 10 -3.94 -1.59 43.66
N LEU A 11 -3.29 -0.60 43.04
CA LEU A 11 -3.52 -0.22 41.65
C LEU A 11 -3.24 -1.39 40.69
N LYS A 12 -2.13 -2.11 40.86
CA LYS A 12 -1.82 -3.29 40.02
C LYS A 12 -2.87 -4.39 40.15
N LYS A 13 -3.39 -4.63 41.35
CA LYS A 13 -4.50 -5.59 41.57
C LYS A 13 -5.79 -5.12 40.89
N LEU A 14 -6.10 -3.82 40.99
CA LEU A 14 -7.30 -3.24 40.40
C LEU A 14 -7.25 -3.27 38.86
N VAL A 15 -6.13 -2.87 38.26
CA VAL A 15 -5.90 -2.93 36.81
C VAL A 15 -6.05 -4.35 36.29
N LYS A 16 -5.49 -5.35 37.01
CA LYS A 16 -5.66 -6.77 36.66
C LYS A 16 -7.12 -7.22 36.76
N LYS A 17 -7.87 -6.81 37.80
CA LYS A 17 -9.30 -7.13 37.94
C LYS A 17 -10.17 -6.49 36.86
N LEU A 18 -9.85 -5.26 36.47
CA LEU A 18 -10.57 -4.53 35.42
C LEU A 18 -10.20 -5.00 34.01
N GLY A 19 -9.22 -5.90 33.86
CA GLY A 19 -8.74 -6.36 32.56
C GLY A 19 -8.12 -5.23 31.71
N LEU A 20 -7.76 -4.10 32.34
CA LEU A 20 -7.22 -2.96 31.62
C LEU A 20 -5.81 -3.31 31.13
N LYS A 21 -5.66 -3.37 29.81
CA LYS A 21 -4.35 -3.48 29.17
C LYS A 21 -3.57 -2.20 29.51
N TYR A 22 -2.42 -2.34 30.17
CA TYR A 22 -1.50 -1.20 30.30
C TYR A 22 -1.13 -0.77 28.89
N PRO A 23 -1.21 0.53 28.55
CA PRO A 23 -0.80 0.99 27.23
C PRO A 23 0.66 0.58 27.03
N THR A 24 0.90 -0.42 26.20
CA THR A 24 2.26 -0.76 25.80
C THR A 24 2.75 0.32 24.84
N MET A 25 4.07 0.40 24.62
CA MET A 25 4.61 1.34 23.62
C MET A 25 3.99 1.12 22.22
N GLU A 26 3.49 -0.09 21.94
CA GLU A 26 2.74 -0.43 20.73
C GLU A 26 1.33 0.17 20.70
N ASP A 27 0.66 0.32 21.86
CA ASP A 27 -0.66 0.95 21.96
C ASP A 27 -0.59 2.49 21.90
N ALA A 28 0.62 3.06 21.98
CA ALA A 28 0.81 4.50 21.83
C ALA A 28 0.43 4.92 20.40
N LYS A 29 -0.62 5.75 20.25
CA LYS A 29 -1.05 6.27 18.93
C LYS A 29 0.10 6.95 18.16
N TRP A 30 1.02 7.59 18.88
CA TRP A 30 2.18 8.31 18.32
C TRP A 30 3.46 7.48 18.42
N THR A 31 3.47 6.27 17.85
CA THR A 31 4.72 5.58 17.53
C THR A 31 5.40 6.24 16.33
N PHE A 32 6.67 5.91 16.07
CA PHE A 32 7.37 6.34 14.86
C PHE A 32 6.59 5.95 13.59
N TRP A 33 6.13 4.70 13.51
CA TRP A 33 5.29 4.20 12.41
C TRP A 33 3.91 4.87 12.36
N GLY A 34 3.26 5.06 13.52
CA GLY A 34 1.99 5.78 13.59
C GLY A 34 2.09 7.23 13.11
N SER A 35 3.23 7.89 13.35
CA SER A 35 3.50 9.26 12.90
C SER A 35 3.73 9.34 11.39
N ILE A 36 4.46 8.37 10.80
CA ILE A 36 4.61 8.25 9.34
C ILE A 36 3.26 7.94 8.68
N PHE A 37 2.47 7.07 9.29
CA PHE A 37 1.14 6.76 8.79
C PHE A 37 0.23 8.01 8.83
N TYR A 38 0.24 8.76 9.93
CA TYR A 38 -0.47 10.02 10.04
C TYR A 38 -0.04 11.00 8.93
N SER A 39 1.26 11.25 8.76
CA SER A 39 1.75 12.18 7.74
C SER A 39 1.39 11.74 6.32
N LEU A 40 1.52 10.44 6.02
CA LEU A 40 1.12 9.88 4.73
C LEU A 40 -0.39 10.07 4.48
N THR A 41 -1.24 9.85 5.47
CA THR A 41 -2.70 10.03 5.32
C THR A 41 -3.13 11.48 5.14
N VAL A 42 -2.37 12.43 5.70
CA VAL A 42 -2.57 13.88 5.46
C VAL A 42 -2.21 14.22 4.03
N TYR A 43 -1.04 13.76 3.58
CA TYR A 43 -0.54 13.96 2.22
C TYR A 43 -1.41 13.33 1.14
N THR A 44 -1.87 12.10 1.35
CA THR A 44 -2.77 11.38 0.45
C THR A 44 -4.22 11.79 0.61
N THR A 45 -4.53 12.71 1.53
CA THR A 45 -5.90 13.16 1.85
C THR A 45 -6.87 12.04 2.23
N ILE A 46 -6.38 10.85 2.62
CA ILE A 46 -7.22 9.72 3.03
C ILE A 46 -7.92 10.02 4.35
N GLY A 47 -7.15 10.54 5.33
CA GLY A 47 -7.70 11.05 6.59
C GLY A 47 -8.56 10.08 7.40
N TYR A 48 -8.08 8.88 7.73
CA TYR A 48 -8.84 7.89 8.52
C TYR A 48 -9.33 8.38 9.90
N GLY A 49 -8.73 9.43 10.47
CA GLY A 49 -9.10 9.96 11.78
C GLY A 49 -8.70 9.07 12.97
N ASN A 50 -7.94 8.00 12.77
CA ASN A 50 -7.44 7.15 13.86
C ASN A 50 -6.39 7.87 14.73
N ILE A 51 -5.54 8.68 14.10
CA ILE A 51 -4.49 9.49 14.72
C ILE A 51 -4.73 10.93 14.27
N TYR A 52 -4.85 11.85 15.23
CA TYR A 52 -5.09 13.26 14.95
C TYR A 52 -4.51 14.15 16.06
N PRO A 53 -4.07 15.38 15.74
CA PRO A 53 -3.56 16.33 16.72
C PRO A 53 -4.72 16.85 17.58
N VAL A 54 -4.59 16.63 18.89
CA VAL A 54 -5.57 17.11 19.87
C VAL A 54 -5.35 18.59 20.17
N THR A 55 -4.10 19.08 20.06
CA THR A 55 -3.71 20.46 20.37
C THR A 55 -3.98 21.41 19.20
N THR A 56 -4.40 22.65 19.50
CA THR A 56 -4.63 23.69 18.48
C THR A 56 -3.37 23.97 17.65
N LEU A 57 -2.20 24.04 18.29
CA LEU A 57 -0.93 24.22 17.60
C LEU A 57 -0.63 23.08 16.62
N GLY A 58 -0.86 21.82 17.03
CA GLY A 58 -0.65 20.66 16.16
C GLY A 58 -1.55 20.66 14.92
N ARG A 59 -2.78 21.18 15.06
CA ARG A 59 -3.71 21.37 13.93
C ARG A 59 -3.19 22.40 12.94
N VAL A 60 -2.71 23.57 13.41
CA VAL A 60 -2.13 24.60 12.55
C VAL A 60 -0.88 24.10 11.82
N LEU A 61 0.01 23.41 12.51
CA LEU A 61 1.19 22.79 11.89
C LEU A 61 0.80 21.77 10.81
N THR A 62 -0.24 20.97 11.07
CA THR A 62 -0.78 20.03 10.09
C THR A 62 -1.33 20.75 8.86
N LEU A 63 -1.99 21.91 9.02
CA LEU A 63 -2.51 22.68 7.88
C LEU A 63 -1.38 23.23 7.00
N ILE A 64 -0.34 23.81 7.61
CA ILE A 64 0.84 24.29 6.86
C ILE A 64 1.52 23.12 6.15
N TYR A 65 1.66 21.99 6.83
CA TYR A 65 2.20 20.76 6.28
C TYR A 65 1.38 20.23 5.09
N ALA A 66 0.06 20.23 5.20
CA ALA A 66 -0.85 19.81 4.14
C ALA A 66 -0.78 20.76 2.94
N PHE A 67 -0.66 22.07 3.15
CA PHE A 67 -0.58 23.05 2.07
C PHE A 67 0.59 22.79 1.11
N PHE A 68 1.77 22.43 1.62
CA PHE A 68 2.91 22.04 0.76
C PHE A 68 2.89 20.56 0.36
N GLY A 69 2.35 19.70 1.23
CA GLY A 69 2.27 18.26 1.02
C GLY A 69 1.33 17.83 -0.10
N ILE A 70 0.18 18.48 -0.23
CA ILE A 70 -0.83 18.16 -1.26
C ILE A 70 -0.27 18.42 -2.66
N PRO A 71 0.30 19.59 -3.01
CA PRO A 71 0.95 19.81 -4.30
C PRO A 71 2.08 18.82 -4.58
N LEU A 72 2.91 18.54 -3.57
CA LEU A 72 4.04 17.61 -3.72
C LEU A 72 3.57 16.18 -4.00
N THR A 73 2.52 15.73 -3.33
CA THR A 73 1.92 14.41 -3.59
C THR A 73 1.27 14.35 -4.96
N LEU A 74 0.59 15.39 -5.42
CA LEU A 74 0.05 15.45 -6.78
C LEU A 74 1.16 15.30 -7.83
N LEU A 75 2.27 16.04 -7.68
CA LEU A 75 3.42 15.91 -8.58
C LEU A 75 4.01 14.49 -8.55
N SER A 76 4.15 13.92 -7.35
CA SER A 76 4.64 12.55 -7.16
C SER A 76 3.69 11.53 -7.79
N LEU A 77 2.37 11.73 -7.68
CA LEU A 77 1.35 10.86 -8.26
C LEU A 77 1.39 10.89 -9.80
N ILE A 78 1.64 12.05 -10.42
CA ILE A 78 1.81 12.14 -11.88
C ILE A 78 3.02 11.31 -12.33
N ALA A 79 4.15 11.42 -11.63
CA ALA A 79 5.35 10.63 -11.93
C ALA A 79 5.13 9.12 -11.71
N LEU A 80 4.51 8.74 -10.58
CA LEU A 80 4.16 7.36 -10.26
C LEU A 80 3.16 6.79 -11.27
N GLY A 81 2.16 7.56 -11.69
CA GLY A 81 1.20 7.18 -12.73
C GLY A 81 1.87 6.96 -14.08
N GLY A 82 2.83 7.80 -14.46
CA GLY A 82 3.64 7.62 -15.66
C GLY A 82 4.49 6.33 -15.61
N LEU A 83 5.10 6.04 -14.47
CA LEU A 83 5.83 4.79 -14.23
C LEU A 83 4.89 3.59 -14.29
N PHE A 84 3.72 3.68 -13.66
CA PHE A 84 2.68 2.64 -13.68
C PHE A 84 2.21 2.36 -15.11
N ALA A 85 1.93 3.39 -15.91
CA ALA A 85 1.57 3.23 -17.32
C ALA A 85 2.67 2.55 -18.14
N ARG A 86 3.95 2.86 -17.87
CA ARG A 86 5.09 2.16 -18.49
C ARG A 86 5.11 0.68 -18.10
N PHE A 87 4.90 0.35 -16.83
CA PHE A 87 4.78 -1.03 -16.38
C PHE A 87 3.62 -1.74 -17.08
N CYS A 88 2.42 -1.15 -17.13
CA CYS A 88 1.28 -1.71 -17.85
C CYS A 88 1.60 -1.94 -19.33
N LYS A 89 2.25 -0.98 -20.00
CA LYS A 89 2.64 -1.12 -21.41
C LYS A 89 3.68 -2.22 -21.61
N MET A 90 4.69 -2.30 -20.74
CA MET A 90 5.68 -3.39 -20.79
C MET A 90 5.02 -4.74 -20.60
N LEU A 91 4.14 -4.88 -19.60
CA LEU A 91 3.37 -6.09 -19.35
C LEU A 91 2.49 -6.45 -20.56
N TRP A 92 1.73 -5.49 -21.09
CA TRP A 92 0.91 -5.70 -22.27
C TRP A 92 1.73 -6.13 -23.49
N LEU A 93 2.88 -5.50 -23.74
CA LEU A 93 3.77 -5.89 -24.83
C LEU A 93 4.36 -7.28 -24.65
N ILE A 94 4.72 -7.68 -23.42
CA ILE A 94 5.20 -9.03 -23.13
C ILE A 94 4.09 -10.05 -23.40
N VAL A 95 2.88 -9.78 -22.91
CA VAL A 95 1.70 -10.64 -23.13
C VAL A 95 1.37 -10.72 -24.62
N ALA A 96 1.23 -9.59 -25.31
CA ALA A 96 0.94 -9.53 -26.73
C ALA A 96 2.03 -10.22 -27.58
N LYS A 97 3.31 -10.03 -27.26
CA LYS A 97 4.41 -10.73 -27.94
C LYS A 97 4.35 -12.24 -27.71
N THR A 98 4.00 -12.66 -26.50
CA THR A 98 3.87 -14.09 -26.16
C THR A 98 2.71 -14.73 -26.93
N LEU A 99 1.56 -14.06 -26.97
CA LEU A 99 0.40 -14.49 -27.75
C LEU A 99 0.70 -14.50 -29.26
N ALA A 100 1.35 -13.46 -29.79
CA ALA A 100 1.74 -13.40 -31.19
C ALA A 100 2.78 -14.49 -31.55
N ARG A 101 3.71 -14.81 -30.65
CA ARG A 101 4.65 -15.93 -30.83
C ARG A 101 3.88 -17.25 -30.89
N SER A 102 2.94 -17.49 -29.97
CA SER A 102 2.10 -18.69 -29.99
C SER A 102 1.31 -18.82 -31.30
N SER A 103 0.64 -17.76 -31.75
CA SER A 103 -0.11 -17.76 -33.01
C SER A 103 0.75 -18.09 -34.24
N ARG A 104 2.01 -17.60 -34.28
CA ARG A 104 2.95 -17.92 -35.36
C ARG A 104 3.39 -19.38 -35.36
N PHE A 105 3.56 -19.99 -34.19
CA PHE A 105 3.86 -21.42 -34.11
C PHE A 105 2.70 -22.27 -34.62
N VAL A 106 1.47 -21.93 -34.24
CA VAL A 106 0.25 -22.61 -34.71
C VAL A 106 0.08 -22.46 -36.22
N SER A 107 0.32 -21.26 -36.77
CA SER A 107 0.23 -21.00 -38.21
C SER A 107 1.16 -21.90 -39.04
N LYS A 108 2.39 -22.12 -38.58
CA LYS A 108 3.35 -23.01 -39.25
C LYS A 108 2.98 -24.48 -39.17
N ASP A 109 2.35 -24.90 -38.08
CA ASP A 109 1.90 -26.29 -37.92
C ASP A 109 0.75 -26.60 -38.89
N LEU A 110 -0.19 -25.66 -39.02
CA LEU A 110 -1.30 -25.76 -39.96
C LEU A 110 -0.82 -25.84 -41.42
N GLU A 111 0.18 -25.04 -41.80
CA GLU A 111 0.77 -25.07 -43.15
C GLU A 111 1.35 -26.46 -43.50
N LYS A 112 2.05 -27.11 -42.55
CA LYS A 112 2.58 -28.46 -42.75
C LYS A 112 1.48 -29.51 -42.92
N HIS A 113 0.38 -29.37 -42.20
CA HIS A 113 -0.77 -30.28 -42.33
C HIS A 113 -1.45 -30.11 -43.68
N ILE A 114 -1.61 -28.87 -44.17
CA ILE A 114 -2.17 -28.59 -45.49
C ILE A 114 -1.29 -29.19 -46.59
N VAL A 115 0.03 -29.02 -46.52
CA VAL A 115 0.97 -29.60 -47.51
C VAL A 115 0.93 -31.13 -47.50
N ARG A 116 0.85 -31.76 -46.31
CA ARG A 116 0.73 -33.23 -46.20
C ARG A 116 -0.56 -33.75 -46.83
N ILE A 117 -1.70 -33.10 -46.56
CA ILE A 117 -2.99 -33.47 -47.17
C ILE A 117 -2.91 -33.34 -48.69
N ASN A 118 -2.36 -32.24 -49.21
CA ASN A 118 -2.22 -32.04 -50.65
C ASN A 118 -1.32 -33.11 -51.29
N SER A 119 -0.23 -33.51 -50.64
CA SER A 119 0.64 -34.58 -51.15
C SER A 119 -0.03 -35.96 -51.18
N HIS A 120 -0.91 -36.27 -50.22
CA HIS A 120 -1.63 -37.54 -50.19
C HIS A 120 -2.79 -37.58 -51.20
N PHE A 121 -3.35 -36.43 -51.56
CA PHE A 121 -4.39 -36.35 -52.59
C PHE A 121 -3.84 -36.46 -54.03
N LEU A 122 -2.55 -36.15 -54.23
CA LEU A 122 -1.89 -36.21 -55.55
C LEU A 122 -1.35 -37.60 -55.93
N LEU A 123 -1.44 -38.60 -55.05
CA LEU A 123 -1.10 -40.01 -55.32
C LEU A 123 -2.39 -40.83 -55.52
#